data_AF-A0A1W9LDU8-F1
#
_entry.id   AF-A0A1W9LDU8-F1
#
_cell.length_a   1.000
_cell.length_b   1.000
_cell.length_c   1.000
_cell.angle_alpha   90.00
_cell.angle_beta   90.00
_cell.angle_gamma   90.00
#
_symmetry.space_group_name_H-M   'P 1'
#
loop_
_entity.id
_entity.type
_entity.pdbx_description
1 polymer ?
#
loop_
_entity_poly.entity_id
_entity_poly.type
_entity_poly.pdbx_seq_one_letter_code
_entity_poly.pdbx_strand_id
1 'polypeptide(L)'
;MKRWIGTCAAAALTALTAEAYDKAYGPTAPGMFEIKTAVMRFFAGPDAPAELPSTNGVAVEVLAQRVVASAGARGSYSEENVAATTRELRAWLAKQPDWIEAGPPRAAYWNGPFLPGFLKKYEVHISVKAADPDKKPAASRPARSIGEPRAKTSI
;
A
#
# COMPACT_ATOMS: atom_id res chain seq x y z
N MET A 1 49.54 -6.30 -4.24
CA MET A 1 48.40 -7.22 -4.05
C MET A 1 47.18 -6.39 -3.64
N LYS A 2 46.20 -6.20 -4.54
CA LYS A 2 44.98 -5.41 -4.28
C LYS A 2 43.82 -6.36 -4.01
N ARG A 3 43.25 -6.32 -2.80
CA ARG A 3 42.01 -7.05 -2.45
C ARG A 3 40.81 -6.13 -2.69
N TRP A 4 39.97 -6.51 -3.65
CA TRP A 4 38.60 -6.04 -3.76
C TRP A 4 37.76 -6.72 -2.68
N ILE A 5 37.03 -5.95 -1.87
CA ILE A 5 35.93 -6.47 -1.06
C ILE A 5 34.68 -5.76 -1.57
N GLY A 6 33.94 -6.49 -2.39
CA GLY A 6 32.64 -6.09 -2.91
C GLY A 6 31.59 -6.13 -1.79
N THR A 7 30.79 -5.07 -1.78
CA THR A 7 29.62 -4.81 -0.94
C THR A 7 28.58 -5.94 -0.99
N CYS A 8 28.31 -6.59 0.14
CA CYS A 8 27.20 -7.56 0.34
C CYS A 8 25.91 -6.93 0.91
N ALA A 9 25.72 -5.61 0.79
CA ALA A 9 24.64 -4.90 1.50
C ALA A 9 23.23 -5.00 0.88
N ALA A 10 22.96 -5.91 -0.06
CA ALA A 10 21.64 -6.09 -0.66
C ALA A 10 20.81 -7.24 -0.07
N ALA A 11 21.42 -8.19 0.64
CA ALA A 11 20.72 -9.37 1.17
C ALA A 11 20.11 -9.15 2.58
N ALA A 12 20.64 -8.20 3.35
CA ALA A 12 20.24 -8.00 4.74
C ALA A 12 18.85 -7.36 4.90
N LEU A 13 18.40 -6.55 3.94
CA LEU A 13 17.12 -5.82 4.07
C LEU A 13 15.89 -6.70 3.80
N THR A 14 16.03 -7.77 3.00
CA THR A 14 14.95 -8.73 2.74
C THR A 14 14.75 -9.67 3.93
N ALA A 15 15.85 -10.16 4.52
CA ALA A 15 15.82 -11.05 5.68
C ALA A 15 15.21 -10.39 6.92
N LEU A 16 15.45 -9.09 7.13
CA LEU A 16 14.89 -8.34 8.26
C LEU A 16 13.35 -8.27 8.26
N THR A 17 12.68 -8.49 7.11
CA THR A 17 11.21 -8.48 7.06
C THR A 17 10.60 -9.86 7.27
N ALA A 18 11.22 -10.92 6.75
CA ALA A 18 10.77 -12.29 6.98
C ALA A 18 11.09 -12.75 8.41
N GLU A 19 12.30 -12.47 8.90
CA GLU A 19 12.70 -12.83 10.27
C GLU A 19 11.96 -12.01 11.32
N ALA A 20 11.68 -10.71 11.06
CA ALA A 20 10.80 -9.94 11.94
C ALA A 20 9.34 -10.42 11.90
N TYR A 21 8.89 -10.99 10.78
CA TYR A 21 7.55 -11.57 10.63
C TYR A 21 7.45 -12.92 11.34
N ASP A 22 8.42 -13.82 11.14
CA ASP A 22 8.50 -15.13 11.78
C ASP A 22 8.75 -15.01 13.30
N LYS A 23 9.54 -14.02 13.72
CA LYS A 23 9.76 -13.71 15.14
C LYS A 23 8.55 -13.06 15.80
N ALA A 24 7.76 -12.28 15.06
CA ALA A 24 6.55 -11.67 15.58
C ALA A 24 5.36 -12.64 15.60
N TYR A 25 5.33 -13.65 14.72
CA TYR A 25 4.19 -14.55 14.53
C TYR A 25 4.68 -15.99 14.34
N GLY A 26 4.54 -16.82 15.38
CA GLY A 26 4.89 -18.23 15.33
C GLY A 26 4.00 -19.06 14.38
N PRO A 27 4.39 -20.30 14.06
CA PRO A 27 3.59 -21.19 13.23
C PRO A 27 2.24 -21.50 13.86
N THR A 28 1.17 -21.41 13.07
CA THR A 28 -0.19 -21.78 13.50
C THR A 28 -0.33 -23.31 13.55
N ALA A 29 -0.93 -23.83 14.62
CA ALA A 29 -1.16 -25.27 14.76
C ALA A 29 -2.01 -25.85 13.61
N PRO A 30 -1.82 -27.14 13.24
CA PRO A 30 -2.66 -27.79 12.24
C PRO A 30 -4.14 -27.70 12.60
N GLY A 31 -4.97 -27.21 11.67
CA GLY A 31 -6.41 -27.02 11.91
C GLY A 31 -6.80 -25.67 12.53
N MET A 32 -5.84 -24.82 12.89
CA MET A 32 -6.09 -23.43 13.26
C MET A 32 -5.80 -22.50 12.08
N PHE A 33 -6.73 -21.59 11.82
CA PHE A 33 -6.51 -20.43 10.97
C PHE A 33 -6.49 -19.20 11.87
N GLU A 34 -5.33 -18.57 11.99
CA GLU A 34 -5.23 -17.27 12.65
C GLU A 34 -5.54 -16.18 11.60
N ILE A 35 -6.69 -15.54 11.75
CA ILE A 35 -7.04 -14.37 10.95
C ILE A 35 -6.26 -13.19 11.51
N LYS A 36 -5.10 -12.92 10.91
CA LYS A 36 -4.35 -11.68 11.17
C LYS A 36 -5.27 -10.51 10.80
N THR A 37 -5.68 -9.72 11.80
CA THR A 37 -6.80 -8.78 11.70
C THR A 37 -6.67 -7.83 10.50
N ALA A 38 -7.41 -8.10 9.43
CA ALA A 38 -7.53 -7.21 8.30
C ALA A 38 -8.60 -6.15 8.62
N VAL A 39 -8.18 -4.90 8.80
CA VAL A 39 -9.13 -3.79 8.99
C VAL A 39 -9.64 -3.34 7.62
N MET A 40 -10.91 -3.62 7.34
CA MET A 40 -11.60 -3.07 6.17
C MET A 40 -11.99 -1.62 6.44
N ARG A 41 -11.65 -0.72 5.53
CA ARG A 41 -12.03 0.69 5.61
C ARG A 41 -13.01 1.03 4.50
N PHE A 42 -14.05 1.77 4.87
CA PHE A 42 -14.98 2.40 3.94
C PHE A 42 -14.81 3.90 4.03
N PHE A 43 -14.80 4.57 2.88
CA PHE A 43 -14.79 6.03 2.84
C PHE A 43 -16.23 6.52 2.72
N ALA A 44 -16.63 7.38 3.65
CA ALA A 44 -17.91 8.06 3.57
C ALA A 44 -17.94 9.00 2.35
N GLY A 45 -19.03 8.95 1.59
CA GLY A 45 -19.25 9.85 0.46
C GLY A 45 -19.60 11.28 0.91
N PRO A 46 -19.65 12.24 -0.02
CA PRO A 46 -19.99 13.64 0.29
C PRO A 46 -21.40 13.80 0.87
N ASP A 47 -22.32 12.90 0.54
CA ASP A 47 -23.71 12.92 1.02
C ASP A 47 -23.90 12.19 2.37
N ALA A 48 -22.81 11.74 2.99
CA ALA A 48 -22.89 11.09 4.30
C ALA A 48 -23.32 12.09 5.39
N PRO A 49 -24.05 11.64 6.42
CA PRO A 49 -24.34 12.47 7.59
C PRO A 49 -23.06 13.05 8.21
N ALA A 50 -23.13 14.28 8.71
CA ALA A 50 -21.98 14.96 9.31
C ALA A 50 -21.41 14.21 10.52
N GLU A 51 -22.27 13.49 11.24
CA GLU A 51 -21.90 12.63 12.35
C GLU A 51 -22.33 11.19 12.06
N LEU A 52 -21.37 10.27 12.08
CA LEU A 52 -21.60 8.84 11.99
C LEU A 52 -21.19 8.21 13.32
N PRO A 53 -22.11 7.56 14.05
CA PRO A 53 -21.78 6.93 15.31
C PRO A 53 -20.93 5.68 15.09
N SER A 54 -19.91 5.51 15.91
CA SER A 54 -19.24 4.22 16.05
C SER A 54 -20.17 3.22 16.73
N THR A 55 -20.09 1.95 16.36
CA THR A 55 -20.86 0.85 16.94
C THR A 55 -19.96 -0.31 17.35
N ASN A 56 -20.52 -1.35 17.96
CA ASN A 56 -19.77 -2.55 18.30
C ASN A 56 -19.27 -3.24 17.02
N GLY A 57 -17.97 -3.10 16.74
CA GLY A 57 -17.29 -3.70 15.59
C GLY A 57 -17.03 -2.76 14.41
N VAL A 58 -17.53 -1.51 14.45
CA VAL A 58 -17.27 -0.48 13.42
C VAL A 58 -16.89 0.83 14.10
N ALA A 59 -15.65 1.26 13.89
CA ALA A 59 -15.16 2.56 14.36
C ALA A 59 -15.19 3.59 13.21
N VAL A 60 -15.71 4.77 13.50
CA VAL A 60 -15.61 5.93 12.62
C VAL A 60 -14.37 6.73 12.99
N GLU A 61 -13.46 6.89 12.04
CA GLU A 61 -12.19 7.60 12.22
C GLU A 61 -12.06 8.72 11.18
N VAL A 62 -11.64 9.91 11.64
CA VAL A 62 -11.23 10.98 10.73
C VAL A 62 -9.79 10.73 10.31
N LEU A 63 -9.58 10.55 9.02
CA LEU A 63 -8.24 10.33 8.47
C LEU A 63 -7.60 11.66 8.08
N ALA A 64 -6.42 11.94 8.64
CA ALA A 64 -5.62 13.07 8.23
C ALA A 64 -5.21 12.95 6.75
N GLN A 65 -5.13 14.11 6.07
CA GLN A 65 -4.57 14.17 4.73
C GLN A 65 -3.15 13.61 4.71
N ARG A 66 -2.83 12.81 3.70
CA ARG A 66 -1.54 12.14 3.56
C ARG A 66 -1.16 11.99 2.10
N VAL A 67 0.14 11.87 1.84
CA VAL A 67 0.67 11.53 0.52
C VAL A 67 0.96 10.04 0.47
N VAL A 68 0.65 9.41 -0.65
CA VAL A 68 0.90 7.98 -0.86
C VAL A 68 1.62 7.74 -2.18
N ALA A 69 2.57 6.82 -2.17
CA ALA A 69 3.02 6.15 -3.38
C ALA A 69 2.03 5.01 -3.66
N SER A 70 1.50 4.92 -4.88
CA SER A 70 0.50 3.92 -5.27
C SER A 70 0.97 3.09 -6.46
N ALA A 71 0.73 1.79 -6.41
CA ALA A 71 0.89 0.87 -7.53
C ALA A 71 -0.39 0.05 -7.73
N GLY A 72 -0.94 0.10 -8.95
CA GLY A 72 -2.07 -0.72 -9.36
C GLY A 72 -1.62 -2.04 -9.99
N ALA A 73 -2.32 -3.12 -9.64
CA ALA A 73 -2.02 -4.46 -10.10
C ALA A 73 -3.31 -5.24 -10.42
N ARG A 74 -3.13 -6.42 -11.03
CA ARG A 74 -4.20 -7.39 -11.31
C ARG A 74 -3.87 -8.73 -10.66
N GLY A 75 -4.92 -9.49 -10.35
CA GLY A 75 -4.81 -10.80 -9.72
C GLY A 75 -5.75 -10.96 -8.54
N SER A 76 -5.82 -12.18 -8.00
CA SER A 76 -6.61 -12.48 -6.81
C SER A 76 -6.15 -11.62 -5.61
N TYR A 77 -7.05 -11.39 -4.66
CA TYR A 77 -6.76 -10.64 -3.44
C TYR A 77 -6.05 -11.54 -2.41
N SER A 78 -4.92 -12.12 -2.80
CA SER A 78 -4.05 -12.91 -1.92
C SER A 78 -2.96 -12.04 -1.30
N GLU A 79 -2.50 -12.44 -0.11
CA GLU A 79 -1.37 -11.79 0.58
C GLU A 79 -0.11 -11.82 -0.29
N GLU A 80 0.14 -12.93 -1.01
CA GLU A 80 1.29 -13.08 -1.90
C GLU A 80 1.30 -12.02 -3.03
N ASN A 81 0.15 -11.81 -3.67
CA ASN A 81 0.02 -10.81 -4.73
C ASN A 81 0.26 -9.39 -4.18
N VAL A 82 -0.36 -9.06 -3.05
CA VAL A 82 -0.15 -7.77 -2.37
C VAL A 82 1.30 -7.58 -1.96
N ALA A 83 1.95 -8.62 -1.44
CA ALA A 83 3.36 -8.59 -1.06
C ALA A 83 4.26 -8.40 -2.28
N ALA A 84 3.97 -9.03 -3.41
CA ALA A 84 4.71 -8.85 -4.66
C ALA A 84 4.63 -7.39 -5.15
N THR A 85 3.42 -6.83 -5.26
CA THR A 85 3.26 -5.41 -5.65
C THR A 85 3.88 -4.46 -4.63
N THR A 86 3.83 -4.78 -3.33
CA THR A 86 4.52 -3.99 -2.29
C THR A 86 6.03 -3.98 -2.50
N ARG A 87 6.66 -5.12 -2.82
CA ARG A 87 8.10 -5.19 -3.11
C ARG A 87 8.47 -4.35 -4.32
N GLU A 88 7.69 -4.44 -5.39
CA GLU A 88 7.89 -3.63 -6.61
C GLU A 88 7.77 -2.14 -6.31
N LEU A 89 6.75 -1.74 -5.55
CA LEU A 89 6.53 -0.35 -5.16
C LEU A 89 7.68 0.18 -4.28
N ARG A 90 8.18 -0.61 -3.34
CA ARG A 90 9.36 -0.24 -2.52
C ARG A 90 10.63 -0.14 -3.35
N ALA A 91 10.84 -1.04 -4.30
CA ALA A 91 11.98 -0.98 -5.22
C ALA A 91 11.92 0.26 -6.11
N TRP A 92 10.73 0.71 -6.51
CA TRP A 92 10.55 1.99 -7.18
C TRP A 92 10.80 3.18 -6.24
N LEU A 93 10.28 3.13 -5.00
CA LEU A 93 10.42 4.20 -4.01
C LEU A 93 11.88 4.42 -3.60
N ALA A 94 12.69 3.36 -3.52
CA ALA A 94 14.13 3.44 -3.25
C ALA A 94 14.91 4.25 -4.30
N LYS A 95 14.34 4.46 -5.49
CA LYS A 95 14.91 5.28 -6.57
C LYS A 95 14.43 6.74 -6.52
N GLN A 96 13.52 7.08 -5.60
CA GLN A 96 12.96 8.43 -5.45
C GLN A 96 13.66 9.17 -4.31
N PRO A 97 14.63 10.07 -4.58
CA PRO A 97 15.40 10.72 -3.52
C PRO A 97 14.57 11.71 -2.69
N ASP A 98 13.46 12.21 -3.24
CA ASP A 98 12.63 13.22 -2.59
C ASP A 98 11.57 12.63 -1.63
N TRP A 99 11.45 11.30 -1.55
CA TRP A 99 10.38 10.63 -0.82
C TRP A 99 10.90 9.50 0.07
N ILE A 100 10.37 9.42 1.28
CA ILE A 100 10.64 8.33 2.23
C ILE A 100 9.35 7.71 2.76
N GLU A 101 9.39 6.39 3.01
CA GLU A 101 8.27 5.63 3.58
C GLU A 101 7.94 6.16 4.99
N ALA A 102 6.66 6.41 5.23
CA ALA A 102 6.12 7.05 6.43
C ALA A 102 5.07 6.19 7.15
N GLY A 103 4.84 4.96 6.71
CA GLY A 103 3.92 4.03 7.35
C GLY A 103 3.68 2.75 6.55
N PRO A 104 2.95 1.79 7.14
CA PRO A 104 2.77 0.48 6.55
C PRO A 104 1.97 0.51 5.23
N PRO A 105 2.26 -0.43 4.31
CA PRO A 105 1.51 -0.60 3.07
C PRO A 105 0.05 -0.97 3.35
N ARG A 106 -0.86 -0.52 2.49
CA ARG A 106 -2.28 -0.85 2.54
C ARG A 106 -2.76 -1.24 1.15
N ALA A 107 -3.62 -2.25 1.05
CA ALA A 107 -4.24 -2.64 -0.21
C ALA A 107 -5.65 -2.04 -0.33
N ALA A 108 -5.99 -1.57 -1.53
CA ALA A 108 -7.34 -1.17 -1.92
C ALA A 108 -7.87 -2.18 -2.95
N TYR A 109 -9.05 -2.73 -2.68
CA TYR A 109 -9.70 -3.75 -3.50
C TYR A 109 -10.92 -3.17 -4.20
N TRP A 110 -10.99 -3.32 -5.53
CA TRP A 110 -11.98 -2.61 -6.35
C TRP A 110 -13.13 -3.47 -6.87
N ASN A 111 -13.00 -4.79 -6.82
CA ASN A 111 -13.94 -5.72 -7.42
C ASN A 111 -14.63 -6.57 -6.37
N GLY A 112 -15.91 -6.88 -6.64
CA GLY A 112 -16.69 -7.77 -5.82
C GLY A 112 -16.18 -9.22 -5.82
N PRO A 113 -16.72 -10.06 -4.92
CA PRO A 113 -16.24 -11.43 -4.73
C PRO A 113 -16.42 -12.31 -5.98
N PHE A 114 -17.43 -12.05 -6.80
CA PHE A 114 -17.83 -12.88 -7.94
C PHE A 114 -16.98 -12.72 -9.21
N LEU A 115 -16.11 -11.70 -9.29
CA LEU A 115 -15.21 -11.57 -10.43
C LEU A 115 -14.09 -12.62 -10.34
N PRO A 116 -13.78 -13.39 -11.40
CA PRO A 116 -12.66 -14.32 -11.37
C PRO A 116 -11.35 -13.63 -10.97
N GLY A 117 -10.56 -14.29 -10.11
CA GLY A 117 -9.40 -13.67 -9.45
C GLY A 117 -8.41 -13.00 -10.41
N PHE A 118 -8.09 -13.65 -11.53
CA PHE A 118 -7.15 -13.13 -12.53
C PHE A 118 -7.64 -11.85 -13.24
N LEU A 119 -8.94 -11.53 -13.16
CA LEU A 119 -9.53 -10.29 -13.69
C LEU A 119 -9.65 -9.19 -12.65
N LYS A 120 -9.49 -9.50 -11.37
CA LYS A 120 -9.58 -8.51 -10.29
C LYS A 120 -8.43 -7.51 -10.39
N LYS A 121 -8.73 -6.29 -9.96
CA LYS A 121 -7.82 -5.16 -9.82
C LYS A 121 -7.72 -4.78 -8.36
N TYR A 122 -6.51 -4.42 -7.96
CA TYR A 122 -6.24 -3.85 -6.64
C TYR A 122 -5.12 -2.82 -6.76
N GLU A 123 -4.96 -2.01 -5.72
CA GLU A 123 -3.84 -1.09 -5.57
C GLU A 123 -3.14 -1.32 -4.23
N VAL A 124 -1.84 -1.09 -4.19
CA VAL A 124 -1.06 -1.01 -2.95
C VAL A 124 -0.62 0.43 -2.76
N HIS A 125 -0.88 0.97 -1.56
CA HIS A 125 -0.52 2.31 -1.15
C HIS A 125 0.49 2.28 -0.01
N ILE A 126 1.62 2.95 -0.17
CA ILE A 126 2.60 3.20 0.89
C ILE A 126 2.54 4.68 1.24
N SER A 127 2.33 5.01 2.51
CA SER A 127 2.35 6.42 2.95
C SER A 127 3.77 6.95 2.83
N VAL A 128 3.94 8.16 2.27
CA VAL A 128 5.25 8.78 2.08
C VAL A 128 5.25 10.21 2.61
N LYS A 129 6.44 10.69 2.96
CA LYS A 129 6.71 12.09 3.30
C LYS A 129 7.91 12.59 2.51
N ALA A 130 8.01 13.91 2.35
CA ALA A 130 9.18 14.52 1.74
C ALA A 130 10.44 14.14 2.53
N ALA A 131 11.51 13.76 1.83
CA ALA A 131 12.81 13.48 2.45
C ALA A 131 13.40 14.76 3.07
N ASP A 132 13.18 15.89 2.39
CA ASP A 132 13.51 17.23 2.85
C ASP A 132 12.20 18.03 2.96
N PRO A 133 11.78 18.47 4.17
CA PRO A 133 10.53 19.19 4.37
C PRO A 133 10.53 20.59 3.73
N ASP A 134 11.70 21.19 3.52
CA ASP A 134 11.85 22.54 2.98
C ASP A 134 11.91 22.53 1.44
N LYS A 135 12.29 21.40 0.86
CA LYS A 135 12.24 21.17 -0.58
C LYS A 135 10.86 20.68 -0.97
N LYS A 136 10.06 21.53 -1.63
CA LYS A 136 8.79 21.12 -2.23
C LYS A 136 9.04 19.91 -3.16
N PRO A 137 8.49 18.73 -2.86
CA PRO A 137 8.70 17.57 -3.71
C PRO A 137 8.21 17.89 -5.12
N ALA A 138 8.96 17.45 -6.14
CA ALA A 138 8.51 17.57 -7.52
C ALA A 138 7.11 16.94 -7.59
N ALA A 139 6.10 17.75 -7.94
CA ALA A 139 4.72 17.32 -7.92
C ALA A 139 4.57 16.10 -8.82
N SER A 140 4.33 14.94 -8.22
CA SER A 140 3.83 13.80 -8.97
C SER A 140 2.48 14.20 -9.53
N ARG A 141 2.26 13.89 -10.81
CA ARG A 141 1.11 14.31 -11.60
C ARG A 141 -0.16 14.35 -10.73
N PRO A 142 -0.86 15.50 -10.61
CA PRO A 142 -1.98 15.62 -9.70
C PRO A 142 -2.97 14.48 -9.94
N ALA A 143 -3.44 13.85 -8.85
CA ALA A 143 -4.55 12.94 -8.92
C ALA A 143 -5.73 13.72 -9.52
N ARG A 144 -6.15 13.33 -10.74
CA ARG A 144 -7.30 13.94 -11.39
C ARG A 144 -8.51 13.73 -10.49
N SER A 145 -9.25 14.80 -10.21
CA SER A 145 -10.44 14.70 -9.38
C SER A 145 -11.43 13.70 -10.00
N ILE A 146 -12.14 12.95 -9.17
CA ILE A 146 -13.00 11.83 -9.59
C ILE A 146 -14.24 12.31 -10.39
N GLY A 147 -14.37 13.61 -10.67
CA GLY A 147 -15.47 14.23 -11.42
C GLY A 147 -15.07 14.97 -12.70
N GLU A 148 -13.80 14.98 -13.10
CA GLU A 148 -13.37 15.77 -14.27
C GLU A 148 -13.61 15.01 -15.59
N PRO A 149 -14.40 15.55 -16.54
CA PRO A 149 -14.71 14.84 -17.78
C PRO A 149 -13.44 14.62 -18.61
N ARG A 150 -13.29 13.40 -19.13
CA ARG A 150 -12.21 13.06 -20.06
C ARG A 150 -12.40 13.92 -21.31
N ALA A 151 -11.47 14.85 -21.56
CA ALA A 151 -11.40 15.56 -22.84
C ALA A 151 -11.50 14.53 -23.96
N LYS A 152 -12.55 14.64 -24.77
CA LYS A 152 -12.75 13.76 -25.93
C LYS A 152 -11.60 14.04 -26.89
N THR A 153 -10.66 13.10 -27.00
CA THR A 153 -9.77 13.06 -28.15
C THR A 153 -10.68 12.82 -29.36
N SER A 154 -10.94 13.88 -30.11
CA SER A 154 -11.48 13.74 -31.46
C SER A 154 -10.39 13.08 -32.30
N ILE A 155 -10.76 11.97 -32.94
CA ILE A 155 -10.02 11.36 -34.04
C ILE A 155 -10.23 12.24 -35.28
#